data_AF-A0A9E6ZTP4-F1
#
_entry.id   AF-A0A9E6ZTP4-F1
#
_cell.length_a   1.000
_cell.length_b   1.000
_cell.length_c   1.000
_cell.angle_alpha   90.00
_cell.angle_beta   90.00
_cell.angle_gamma   90.00
#
_symmetry.space_group_name_H-M   'P 1'
#
loop_
_entity.id
_entity.type
_entity.pdbx_description
1 polymer ?
#
loop_
_entity_poly.entity_id
_entity_poly.type
_entity_poly.pdbx_seq_one_letter_code
_entity_poly.pdbx_strand_id
1 'polypeptide(L)' 'MAKAMLSLQVQPYRMLKKADAAAYCGLPAARFEMLCPVPAVAYPDGSRLWDVRDLDSWVDSLKTGAADSDDAILEKLG' A
#
# COMPACT_ATOMS: atom_id res chain seq x y z
N MET A 1 32.62 -15.92 -19.52
CA MET A 1 31.71 -15.23 -18.58
C MET A 1 30.43 -16.06 -18.50
N ALA A 2 30.23 -16.84 -17.45
CA ALA A 2 29.05 -17.68 -17.32
C ALA A 2 27.83 -16.83 -16.92
N LYS A 3 26.75 -16.89 -17.72
CA LYS A 3 25.51 -16.15 -17.46
C LYS A 3 24.50 -17.14 -16.89
N ALA A 4 24.20 -17.01 -15.59
CA ALA A 4 23.13 -17.75 -14.94
C ALA A 4 21.82 -16.95 -15.08
N MET A 5 20.75 -17.59 -15.55
CA MET A 5 19.42 -16.99 -15.53
C MET A 5 18.67 -17.51 -14.30
N LEU A 6 18.31 -16.60 -13.40
CA LEU A 6 17.49 -16.89 -12.23
C LEU A 6 16.03 -16.55 -12.56
N SER A 7 15.16 -17.56 -12.61
CA SER A 7 13.71 -17.38 -12.61
C SER A 7 13.18 -17.55 -11.20
N LEU A 8 12.68 -16.47 -10.60
CA LEU A 8 12.01 -16.50 -9.31
C LEU A 8 10.51 -16.25 -9.51
N GLN A 9 9.69 -17.21 -9.11
CA GLN A 9 8.24 -17.06 -9.05
C GLN A 9 7.88 -16.77 -7.59
N VAL A 10 7.68 -15.50 -7.26
CA VAL A 10 7.22 -15.09 -5.93
C VAL A 10 5.70 -15.00 -5.96
N GLN A 11 5.02 -15.89 -5.25
CA GLN A 11 3.59 -15.71 -4.95
C GLN A 11 3.45 -14.42 -4.12
N PRO A 12 2.64 -13.45 -4.54
CA PRO A 12 2.45 -12.23 -3.76
C PRO A 12 1.73 -12.58 -2.46
N TYR A 13 2.44 -12.45 -1.33
CA TYR A 13 1.82 -12.57 -0.02
C TYR A 13 0.88 -11.37 0.18
N ARG A 14 -0.41 -11.63 0.39
CA ARG A 14 -1.41 -10.60 0.65
C ARG A 14 -1.14 -9.85 1.97
N MET A 15 -0.53 -10.52 2.94
CA MET A 15 -0.28 -10.00 4.27
C MET A 15 1.19 -9.64 4.44
N LEU A 16 1.48 -8.40 4.81
CA LEU A 16 2.83 -7.85 4.95
C LEU A 16 3.17 -7.56 6.40
N LYS A 17 4.44 -7.74 6.78
CA LYS A 17 4.95 -7.23 8.06
C LYS A 17 5.13 -5.71 7.96
N LYS A 18 5.26 -5.04 9.11
CA LYS A 18 5.43 -3.57 9.19
C LYS A 18 6.50 -3.02 8.23
N ALA A 19 7.67 -3.66 8.20
CA ALA A 19 8.79 -3.23 7.36
C ALA A 19 8.46 -3.36 5.87
N ASP A 20 7.84 -4.47 5.47
CA ASP A 20 7.46 -4.75 4.08
C ASP A 20 6.31 -3.85 3.63
N ALA A 21 5.32 -3.62 4.50
CA ALA A 21 4.21 -2.70 4.26
C ALA A 21 4.70 -1.26 4.09
N ALA A 22 5.64 -0.82 4.94
CA ALA A 22 6.26 0.49 4.82
C ALA A 22 7.03 0.63 3.51
N ALA A 23 7.84 -0.37 3.15
CA ALA A 23 8.58 -0.38 1.89
C ALA A 23 7.63 -0.40 0.69
N TYR A 24 6.55 -1.17 0.75
CA TYR A 24 5.51 -1.25 -0.27
C TYR A 24 4.84 0.11 -0.52
N CYS A 25 4.53 0.85 0.54
CA CYS A 25 3.98 2.21 0.44
C CYS A 25 5.03 3.30 0.19
N GLY A 26 6.33 2.96 0.08
CA GLY A 26 7.41 3.95 -0.10
C GLY A 26 7.69 4.82 1.13
N LEU A 27 7.37 4.36 2.34
CA LEU A 27 7.48 5.10 3.60
C LEU A 27 8.60 4.56 4.51
N PRO A 28 9.20 5.41 5.36
CA PRO A 28 10.12 4.94 6.41
C PRO A 28 9.38 4.08 7.45
N ALA A 29 9.85 2.86 7.70
CA ALA A 29 9.23 1.91 8.65
C ALA A 29 9.04 2.48 10.07
N ALA A 30 9.95 3.36 10.52
CA ALA A 30 9.87 4.02 11.82
C ALA A 30 8.65 4.93 11.97
N ARG A 31 8.17 5.52 10.87
CA ARG A 31 7.02 6.45 10.85
C ARG A 31 5.78 5.87 10.19
N PHE A 32 5.84 4.61 9.74
CA PHE A 32 4.77 3.99 8.97
C PHE A 32 3.41 4.03 9.67
N GLU A 33 3.34 3.56 10.92
CA GLU A 33 2.08 3.56 11.71
C GLU A 33 1.56 4.98 12.04
N MET A 34 2.39 6.00 11.93
CA MET A 34 1.99 7.39 12.12
C MET A 34 1.44 8.01 10.83
N LEU A 35 1.94 7.57 9.67
CA LEU A 35 1.60 8.14 8.35
C LEU A 35 0.51 7.35 7.63
N CYS A 36 0.47 6.04 7.84
CA CYS A 36 -0.51 5.13 7.25
C CYS A 36 -1.64 4.89 8.25
N PRO A 37 -2.90 5.30 7.94
CA PRO A 37 -4.04 5.10 8.82
C PRO A 37 -4.59 3.66 8.77
N VAL A 38 -4.07 2.81 7.88
CA VAL A 38 -4.57 1.44 7.69
C VAL A 38 -4.23 0.59 8.93
N PRO A 39 -5.25 0.03 9.62
CA PRO A 39 -5.01 -0.77 10.82
C PRO A 39 -4.36 -2.11 10.46
N ALA A 40 -3.49 -2.59 11.34
CA ALA A 40 -2.94 -3.94 11.20
C ALA A 40 -4.00 -4.98 11.56
N VAL A 41 -4.05 -6.07 10.78
CA VAL A 41 -4.80 -7.28 11.07
C VAL A 41 -4.10 -8.02 12.21
N ALA A 42 -4.81 -8.16 13.34
CA ALA A 42 -4.35 -8.91 14.49
C ALA A 42 -4.68 -10.40 14.33
N TYR A 43 -3.65 -11.24 14.35
CA TYR A 43 -3.80 -12.69 14.31
C TYR A 43 -3.90 -13.28 15.72
N PRO A 44 -4.46 -14.50 15.88
CA PRO A 44 -4.55 -15.18 17.17
C PRO A 44 -3.19 -15.45 17.84
N ASP A 45 -2.10 -15.48 17.06
CA ASP A 45 -0.73 -15.67 17.55
C ASP A 45 -0.08 -14.36 18.06
N GLY A 46 -0.81 -13.25 18.03
CA GLY A 46 -0.32 -11.92 18.42
C GLY A 46 0.46 -11.20 17.32
N SER A 47 0.62 -11.80 16.14
CA SER A 47 1.23 -11.11 15.01
C SER A 47 0.30 -10.04 14.43
N ARG A 48 0.91 -8.98 13.90
CA ARG A 48 0.22 -7.85 13.28
C ARG A 48 0.74 -7.69 11.86
N LEU A 49 -0.15 -7.90 10.89
CA LEU A 49 0.16 -7.83 9.46
C LEU A 49 -0.75 -6.82 8.78
N TRP A 50 -0.31 -6.27 7.66
CA TRP A 50 -1.07 -5.31 6.87
C TRP A 50 -1.52 -5.96 5.57
N ASP A 51 -2.79 -5.78 5.22
CA ASP A 51 -3.34 -6.27 3.96
C ASP A 51 -2.93 -5.35 2.80
N VAL A 52 -2.30 -5.92 1.77
CA VAL A 52 -1.95 -5.19 0.55
C VAL A 52 -3.17 -4.50 -0.07
N ARG A 53 -4.35 -5.13 -0.03
CA ARG A 53 -5.55 -4.54 -0.65
C ARG A 53 -6.04 -3.29 0.07
N ASP A 54 -5.93 -3.28 1.40
CA ASP A 54 -6.31 -2.12 2.20
C ASP A 54 -5.28 -0.99 2.00
N LEU A 55 -3.99 -1.35 1.89
CA LEU A 55 -2.93 -0.40 1.54
C LEU A 55 -3.13 0.19 0.15
N ASP A 56 -3.46 -0.62 -0.86
CA ASP A 56 -3.75 -0.17 -2.23
C ASP A 56 -4.95 0.76 -2.24
N SER A 57 -6.05 0.38 -1.58
CA SER A 57 -7.25 1.23 -1.48
C SER A 57 -6.93 2.58 -0.83
N TRP A 58 -6.07 2.60 0.19
CA TRP A 58 -5.64 3.85 0.81
C TRP A 58 -4.78 4.68 -0.15
N VAL A 59 -3.78 4.08 -0.80
CA VAL A 59 -2.93 4.76 -1.77
C VAL A 59 -3.74 5.34 -2.94
N ASP A 60 -4.73 4.61 -3.43
CA ASP A 60 -5.63 5.08 -4.48
C ASP A 60 -6.54 6.20 -3.99
N SER A 61 -7.01 6.14 -2.74
CA SER A 61 -7.78 7.25 -2.14
C SER A 61 -6.99 8.56 -2.06
N LEU A 62 -5.67 8.49 -1.88
CA LEU A 62 -4.79 9.67 -1.90
C LEU A 62 -4.72 10.30 -3.29
N LYS A 63 -4.86 9.50 -4.36
CA LYS A 63 -4.90 10.00 -5.74
C LYS A 63 -6.25 10.63 -6.06
N THR A 64 -7.35 10.02 -5.59
CA THR A 64 -8.70 10.54 -5.84
C THR A 64 -9.02 11.79 -5.02
N GLY A 65 -8.43 11.95 -3.84
CA GLY A 65 -8.54 13.18 -3.04
C GLY A 65 -7.87 14.41 -3.66
N ALA A 66 -7.10 14.24 -4.73
CA ALA A 66 -6.52 15.33 -5.53
C ALA A 66 -7.30 15.62 -6.82
N ALA A 67 -8.30 14.80 -7.14
CA ALA A 67 -9.15 14.97 -8.30
C ALA A 67 -10.50 15.53 -7.86
N ASP A 68 -10.60 16.86 -7.77
CA ASP A 68 -11.73 17.46 -8.49
C ASP A 68 -11.55 16.95 -9.93
N SER A 69 -12.25 15.88 -10.29
CA SER A 69 -12.24 15.39 -11.67
C SER A 69 -12.61 16.59 -12.55
N ASP A 70 -12.02 16.70 -13.73
CA ASP A 70 -12.32 17.81 -14.64
C ASP A 70 -13.86 17.98 -14.83
N ASP A 71 -14.60 16.86 -14.77
CA ASP A 71 -16.07 16.82 -14.75
C ASP A 71 -16.71 17.53 -13.53
N ALA A 72 -16.14 17.40 -12.32
CA ALA A 72 -16.61 18.08 -11.11
C ALA A 72 -16.25 19.58 -11.10
N ILE A 73 -15.19 19.98 -11.82
CA ILE A 73 -14.87 21.40 -12.05
C ILE A 73 -15.85 22.01 -13.05
N LEU A 74 -16.19 21.27 -14.12
CA LEU A 74 -17.16 21.70 -15.13
C LEU A 74 -18.58 21.85 -14.56
N GLU A 75 -19.01 20.99 -13.65
CA GLU A 75 -20.32 21.12 -12.96
C GLU A 75 -20.41 22.36 -12.06
N LYS A 76 -19.30 22.86 -11.51
CA LYS A 76 -19.28 24.06 -10.63
C LYS A 76 -19.30 25.39 -11.39
N LEU A 77 -19.11 25.37 -12.71
CA LEU A 77 -19.12 26.55 -13.60
C LEU A 77 -20.45 26.71 -14.37
N GLY A 78 -21.40 25.78 -14.17
CA GLY A 78 -22.76 25.83 -14.73
C GLY A 78 -23.75 26.58 -13.85
#